data_AF-A0A238ZIH0-F1
#
_entry.id   AF-A0A238ZIH0-F1
#
_cell.length_a   1.000
_cell.length_b   1.000
_cell.length_c   1.000
_cell.angle_alpha   90.00
_cell.angle_beta   90.00
_cell.angle_gamma   90.00
#
_symmetry.space_group_name_H-M   'P 1'
#
loop_
_entity.id
_entity.type
_entity.pdbx_description
1 polymer ?
#
loop_
_entity_poly.entity_id
_entity_poly.type
_entity_poly.pdbx_seq_one_letter_code
_entity_poly.pdbx_strand_id
1 'polypeptide(L)'
;MLVYNVLPKVGVLHISFLKTFVPFRQLRQQPTIVVDSTGLGATLTLAHWRGAATPEALRDDTSAGSALRALHAPHTPGLEAWAVTANHFDVDGFVGVWALLHPQAAVQYEELLRLVATLGDFRELDWQHPLADQALKLVCWLNAEEKVRFYEPFGAPARRRREDEASAEKFEWFLPRFQAVLEDPEVGQASWEPEYLRVRQALEVVHSPATIRTSYPAIGLVVVRTPEPLPYYALFGPTAGADMVLSIYDGQRYEFEYKYTTWIDLESRPTLPRLPLDTLAACLNELEQGSRRWTFDGITDTGPLLRLGGKGLTKAQRYADPDQRPIYSSSISPQQVEDEVVRFFESRYATITPRRYWSWAEIRAAGTPE
;
A
#
# COMPACT_ATOMS: atom_id res chain seq x y z
N MET A 1 -34.50 -17.92 -60.51
CA MET A 1 -33.46 -18.90 -60.12
C MET A 1 -32.12 -18.41 -60.64
N LEU A 2 -31.40 -17.65 -59.80
CA LEU A 2 -29.93 -17.60 -59.72
C LEU A 2 -29.61 -16.69 -58.53
N VAL A 3 -28.68 -17.18 -57.74
CA VAL A 3 -28.58 -17.04 -56.30
C VAL A 3 -27.11 -16.76 -56.00
N TYR A 4 -26.87 -15.80 -55.08
CA TYR A 4 -25.61 -15.46 -54.40
C TYR A 4 -24.46 -14.93 -55.31
N ASN A 5 -23.60 -13.99 -54.89
CA ASN A 5 -23.02 -13.79 -53.56
C ASN A 5 -22.80 -12.31 -53.24
N VAL A 6 -23.26 -11.91 -52.07
CA VAL A 6 -22.82 -10.70 -51.36
C VAL A 6 -21.45 -11.02 -50.76
N LEU A 7 -20.42 -10.27 -51.17
CA LEU A 7 -19.10 -10.32 -50.54
C LEU A 7 -19.23 -9.80 -49.08
N PRO A 8 -18.73 -10.53 -48.07
CA PRO A 8 -18.72 -10.01 -46.71
C PRO A 8 -17.73 -8.86 -46.61
N LYS A 9 -18.16 -7.78 -45.96
CA LYS A 9 -17.28 -6.70 -45.51
C LYS A 9 -16.14 -7.31 -44.70
N VAL A 10 -14.92 -7.10 -45.19
CA VAL A 10 -13.68 -7.45 -44.50
C VAL A 10 -13.72 -6.81 -43.11
N GLY A 11 -13.79 -7.65 -42.08
CA GLY A 11 -13.68 -7.23 -40.70
C GLY A 11 -12.35 -6.52 -40.53
N VAL A 12 -12.40 -5.35 -39.89
CA VAL A 12 -11.21 -4.67 -39.40
C VAL A 12 -10.52 -5.65 -38.45
N LEU A 13 -9.39 -6.19 -38.88
CA LEU A 13 -8.43 -6.84 -37.99
C LEU A 13 -8.04 -5.77 -36.97
N HIS A 14 -8.64 -5.80 -35.79
CA HIS A 14 -8.06 -5.15 -34.62
C HIS A 14 -6.75 -5.87 -34.32
N ILE A 15 -5.67 -5.41 -34.95
CA ILE A 15 -4.32 -5.64 -34.46
C ILE A 15 -4.28 -4.89 -33.13
N SER A 16 -4.68 -5.54 -32.04
CA SER A 16 -4.38 -5.03 -30.71
C SER A 16 -2.86 -5.12 -30.57
N PHE A 17 -2.16 -4.00 -30.74
CA PHE A 17 -0.76 -3.94 -30.37
C PHE A 17 -0.67 -4.32 -28.89
N LEU A 18 0.03 -5.43 -28.62
CA LEU A 18 0.36 -5.83 -27.26
C LEU A 18 1.17 -4.69 -26.64
N LYS A 19 0.75 -4.24 -25.46
CA LYS A 19 1.53 -3.24 -24.72
C LYS A 19 2.86 -3.84 -24.29
N THR A 20 3.86 -2.99 -24.06
CA THR A 20 5.18 -3.39 -23.55
C THR A 20 5.59 -2.52 -22.39
N PHE A 21 6.30 -3.12 -21.44
CA PHE A 21 6.96 -2.37 -20.38
C PHE A 21 8.15 -1.62 -20.95
N VAL A 22 8.36 -0.39 -20.49
CA VAL A 22 9.58 0.37 -20.73
C VAL A 22 10.12 0.97 -19.43
N PRO A 23 11.44 1.03 -19.23
CA PRO A 23 12.03 1.69 -18.07
C PRO A 23 11.58 3.14 -17.94
N PHE A 24 11.36 3.64 -16.71
CA PHE A 24 10.80 4.97 -16.45
C PHE A 24 11.57 6.12 -17.12
N ARG A 25 12.89 5.99 -17.24
CA ARG A 25 13.75 6.95 -17.97
C ARG A 25 13.36 7.15 -19.45
N GLN A 26 12.59 6.22 -20.03
CA GLN A 26 12.11 6.27 -21.41
C GLN A 26 10.71 6.89 -21.55
N LEU A 27 10.07 7.31 -20.44
CA LEU A 27 8.72 7.87 -20.42
C LEU A 27 8.42 8.89 -21.53
N ARG A 28 9.39 9.75 -21.87
CA ARG A 28 9.21 10.83 -22.86
C ARG A 28 9.66 10.47 -24.28
N GLN A 29 10.09 9.24 -24.51
CA GLN A 29 10.57 8.78 -25.82
C GLN A 29 9.42 8.30 -26.72
N GLN A 30 8.27 7.97 -26.12
CA GLN A 30 7.05 7.57 -26.82
C GLN A 30 5.81 7.84 -25.96
N PRO A 31 4.59 7.84 -26.54
CA PRO A 31 3.35 7.81 -25.77
C PRO A 31 3.36 6.64 -24.78
N THR A 32 3.20 6.95 -23.49
CA THR A 32 3.42 6.00 -22.41
C THR A 32 2.39 6.20 -21.30
N ILE A 33 1.82 5.09 -20.83
CA ILE A 33 0.97 5.05 -19.63
C ILE A 33 1.88 4.93 -18.41
N VAL A 34 1.70 5.81 -17.44
CA VAL A 34 2.39 5.75 -16.14
C VAL A 34 1.44 5.11 -15.14
N VAL A 35 1.88 4.01 -14.53
CA VAL A 35 1.18 3.32 -13.46
C VAL A 35 1.89 3.59 -12.14
N ASP A 36 1.10 3.79 -11.09
CA ASP A 36 1.56 3.95 -9.71
C ASP A 36 2.71 4.93 -9.53
N SER A 37 2.64 6.03 -10.28
CA SER A 37 3.61 7.11 -10.20
C SER A 37 3.08 8.30 -10.98
N THR A 38 3.80 9.41 -10.91
CA THR A 38 3.52 10.59 -11.73
C THR A 38 4.74 10.91 -12.58
N GLY A 39 4.51 11.49 -13.76
CA GLY A 39 5.60 11.84 -14.67
C GLY A 39 5.18 12.83 -15.74
N LEU A 40 5.96 13.91 -15.89
CA LEU A 40 5.76 14.86 -16.99
C LEU A 40 5.96 14.15 -18.33
N GLY A 41 4.96 14.23 -19.20
CA GLY A 41 4.94 13.60 -20.51
C GLY A 41 4.19 12.26 -20.58
N ALA A 42 3.59 11.81 -19.47
CA ALA A 42 2.65 10.68 -19.50
C ALA A 42 1.46 10.97 -20.41
N THR A 43 1.08 10.02 -21.24
CA THR A 43 -0.15 10.09 -22.06
C THR A 43 -1.39 9.82 -21.19
N LEU A 44 -1.25 8.93 -20.23
CA LEU A 44 -2.26 8.58 -19.23
C LEU A 44 -1.55 8.27 -17.92
N THR A 45 -2.08 8.75 -16.80
CA THR A 45 -1.62 8.42 -15.45
C THR A 45 -2.69 7.57 -14.76
N LEU A 46 -2.28 6.44 -14.19
CA LEU A 46 -3.11 5.53 -13.41
C LEU A 46 -2.41 5.30 -12.06
N ALA A 47 -2.61 6.25 -11.16
CA ALA A 47 -2.01 6.25 -9.84
C ALA A 47 -3.01 6.71 -8.78
N HIS A 48 -3.00 6.06 -7.63
CA HIS A 48 -3.77 6.46 -6.45
C HIS A 48 -3.06 7.51 -5.57
N TRP A 49 -1.84 7.93 -5.96
CA TRP A 49 -1.07 8.93 -5.20
C TRP A 49 -1.84 10.23 -5.07
N ARG A 50 -1.67 10.89 -3.92
CA ARG A 50 -2.32 12.15 -3.62
C ARG A 50 -2.08 13.20 -4.70
N GLY A 51 -3.15 13.65 -5.34
CA GLY A 51 -3.11 14.63 -6.42
C GLY A 51 -2.59 14.13 -7.77
N ALA A 52 -2.50 12.81 -7.98
CA ALA A 52 -2.20 12.24 -9.29
C ALA A 52 -3.27 12.62 -10.32
N ALA A 53 -2.86 12.78 -11.58
CA ALA A 53 -3.74 13.17 -12.69
C ALA A 53 -4.54 11.98 -13.27
N THR A 54 -4.92 11.02 -12.42
CA THR A 54 -5.76 9.89 -12.81
C THR A 54 -7.16 10.39 -13.17
N PRO A 55 -7.69 10.08 -14.38
CA PRO A 55 -9.02 10.49 -14.78
C PRO A 55 -10.07 10.05 -13.75
N GLU A 56 -11.03 10.91 -13.45
CA GLU A 56 -12.03 10.67 -12.38
C GLU A 56 -12.75 9.33 -12.52
N ALA A 57 -13.17 8.98 -13.75
CA ALA A 57 -13.83 7.70 -14.03
C ALA A 57 -12.96 6.47 -13.78
N LEU A 58 -11.64 6.64 -13.71
CA LEU A 58 -10.66 5.56 -13.50
C LEU A 58 -10.06 5.54 -12.10
N ARG A 59 -10.37 6.50 -11.23
CA ARG A 59 -9.87 6.51 -9.86
C ARG A 59 -10.32 5.27 -9.11
N ASP A 60 -9.43 4.70 -8.32
CA ASP A 60 -9.66 3.56 -7.44
C ASP A 60 -8.77 3.75 -6.21
N ASP A 61 -8.95 2.92 -5.18
CA ASP A 61 -8.12 2.97 -3.98
C ASP A 61 -6.66 2.60 -4.29
N THR A 62 -6.45 1.75 -5.29
CA THR A 62 -5.12 1.28 -5.72
C THR A 62 -4.85 1.65 -7.18
N SER A 63 -3.57 1.79 -7.53
CA SER A 63 -3.12 2.04 -8.90
C SER A 63 -3.43 0.86 -9.83
N ALA A 64 -3.33 -0.38 -9.33
CA ALA A 64 -3.81 -1.57 -10.00
C ALA A 64 -5.33 -1.54 -10.21
N GLY A 65 -6.11 -1.12 -9.22
CA GLY A 65 -7.54 -0.93 -9.35
C GLY A 65 -7.89 0.06 -10.47
N SER A 66 -7.12 1.15 -10.57
CA SER A 66 -7.24 2.14 -11.64
C SER A 66 -6.91 1.55 -13.01
N ALA A 67 -5.86 0.71 -13.09
CA ALA A 67 -5.51 -0.03 -14.30
C ALA A 67 -6.60 -1.01 -14.74
N LEU A 68 -7.17 -1.77 -13.80
CA LEU A 68 -8.26 -2.72 -14.06
C LEU A 68 -9.53 -1.99 -14.51
N ARG A 69 -9.88 -0.84 -13.92
CA ARG A 69 -10.97 0.02 -14.41
C ARG A 69 -10.73 0.49 -15.84
N ALA A 70 -9.49 0.84 -16.19
CA ALA A 70 -9.15 1.27 -17.55
C ALA A 70 -9.41 0.17 -18.59
N LEU A 71 -9.23 -1.12 -18.25
CA LEU A 71 -9.53 -2.24 -19.15
C LEU A 71 -11.02 -2.32 -19.52
N HIS A 72 -11.91 -1.87 -18.63
CA HIS A 72 -13.35 -1.77 -18.88
C HIS A 72 -13.77 -0.47 -19.58
N ALA A 73 -12.83 0.45 -19.80
CA ALA A 73 -13.05 1.74 -20.45
C ALA A 73 -12.09 1.95 -21.64
N PRO A 74 -12.20 1.13 -22.70
CA PRO A 74 -11.23 1.09 -23.81
C PRO A 74 -11.14 2.40 -24.62
N HIS A 75 -12.11 3.30 -24.46
CA HIS A 75 -12.14 4.62 -25.12
C HIS A 75 -11.50 5.73 -24.28
N THR A 76 -10.88 5.41 -23.14
CA THR A 76 -10.16 6.40 -22.33
C THR A 76 -9.03 7.02 -23.16
N PRO A 77 -8.99 8.36 -23.32
CA PRO A 77 -7.88 9.01 -24.00
C PRO A 77 -6.53 8.66 -23.37
N GLY A 78 -5.56 8.28 -24.20
CA GLY A 78 -4.21 7.90 -23.79
C GLY A 78 -4.04 6.42 -23.47
N LEU A 79 -5.13 5.66 -23.32
CA LEU A 79 -5.07 4.21 -23.12
C LEU A 79 -4.58 3.48 -24.38
N GLU A 80 -4.63 4.10 -25.56
CA GLU A 80 -4.07 3.57 -26.80
C GLU A 80 -2.54 3.50 -26.82
N ALA A 81 -1.86 4.18 -25.88
CA ALA A 81 -0.41 4.12 -25.76
C ALA A 81 0.08 2.68 -25.58
N TRP A 82 1.12 2.32 -26.34
CA TRP A 82 1.67 0.96 -26.37
C TRP A 82 2.71 0.71 -25.28
N ALA A 83 3.31 1.77 -24.73
CA ALA A 83 4.29 1.66 -23.65
C ALA A 83 3.62 1.85 -22.29
N VAL A 84 4.04 1.07 -21.30
CA VAL A 84 3.62 1.16 -19.89
C VAL A 84 4.86 1.25 -19.02
N THR A 85 4.83 2.08 -17.98
CA THR A 85 5.97 2.26 -17.07
C THR A 85 5.53 2.56 -15.64
N ALA A 86 6.46 2.38 -14.70
CA ALA A 86 6.35 2.78 -13.30
C ALA A 86 7.75 3.21 -12.80
N ASN A 87 7.81 4.20 -11.89
CA ASN A 87 9.08 4.74 -11.39
C ASN A 87 9.67 3.98 -10.19
N HIS A 88 8.97 2.96 -9.70
CA HIS A 88 9.43 2.09 -8.62
C HIS A 88 8.73 0.73 -8.76
N PHE A 89 9.15 -0.23 -7.95
CA PHE A 89 8.57 -1.57 -7.92
C PHE A 89 7.99 -1.81 -6.53
N ASP A 90 6.70 -2.03 -6.48
CA ASP A 90 5.98 -2.62 -5.35
C ASP A 90 4.83 -3.49 -5.92
N VAL A 91 4.01 -4.07 -5.05
CA VAL A 91 2.96 -5.00 -5.48
C VAL A 91 1.87 -4.29 -6.29
N ASP A 92 1.42 -3.10 -5.86
CA ASP A 92 0.33 -2.39 -6.53
C ASP A 92 0.75 -1.90 -7.92
N GLY A 93 1.89 -1.20 -8.01
CA GLY A 93 2.46 -0.79 -9.27
C GLY A 93 2.77 -1.96 -10.19
N PHE A 94 3.27 -3.08 -9.66
CA PHE A 94 3.52 -4.28 -10.45
C PHE A 94 2.23 -4.87 -11.04
N VAL A 95 1.20 -5.10 -10.21
CA VAL A 95 -0.08 -5.65 -10.66
C VAL A 95 -0.72 -4.74 -11.71
N GLY A 96 -0.69 -3.42 -11.51
CA GLY A 96 -1.24 -2.47 -12.46
C GLY A 96 -0.51 -2.47 -13.81
N VAL A 97 0.83 -2.51 -13.81
CA VAL A 97 1.62 -2.64 -15.04
C VAL A 97 1.29 -3.97 -15.73
N TRP A 98 1.32 -5.07 -14.98
CA TRP A 98 1.05 -6.41 -15.52
C TRP A 98 -0.35 -6.50 -16.13
N ALA A 99 -1.36 -5.91 -15.49
CA ALA A 99 -2.74 -5.91 -15.97
C ALA A 99 -2.88 -5.26 -17.35
N LEU A 100 -2.18 -4.16 -17.60
CA LEU A 100 -2.19 -3.48 -18.90
C LEU A 100 -1.44 -4.25 -19.99
N LEU A 101 -0.42 -5.02 -19.63
CA LEU A 101 0.34 -5.88 -20.56
C LEU A 101 -0.41 -7.17 -20.90
N HIS A 102 -1.23 -7.68 -19.98
CA HIS A 102 -1.95 -8.94 -20.08
C HIS A 102 -3.47 -8.75 -19.87
N PRO A 103 -4.15 -7.91 -20.67
CA PRO A 103 -5.51 -7.44 -20.37
C PRO A 103 -6.56 -8.55 -20.27
N GLN A 104 -6.46 -9.60 -21.10
CA GLN A 104 -7.39 -10.72 -21.07
C GLN A 104 -7.28 -11.52 -19.76
N ALA A 105 -6.06 -11.87 -19.37
CA ALA A 105 -5.80 -12.57 -18.12
C ALA A 105 -6.13 -11.67 -16.91
N ALA A 106 -5.84 -10.38 -16.99
CA ALA A 106 -6.17 -9.43 -15.94
C ALA A 106 -7.67 -9.35 -15.64
N VAL A 107 -8.52 -9.32 -16.68
CA VAL A 107 -9.98 -9.39 -16.52
C VAL A 107 -10.43 -10.73 -15.95
N GLN A 108 -9.81 -11.84 -16.38
CA GLN A 108 -10.12 -13.17 -15.84
C GLN A 108 -9.81 -13.30 -14.33
N TYR A 109 -8.70 -12.72 -13.88
CA TYR A 109 -8.22 -12.78 -12.49
C TYR A 109 -8.49 -11.50 -11.70
N GLU A 110 -9.40 -10.64 -12.17
CA GLU A 110 -9.56 -9.27 -11.65
C GLU A 110 -9.76 -9.22 -10.14
N GLU A 111 -10.64 -10.06 -9.60
CA GLU A 111 -10.93 -10.11 -8.17
C GLU A 111 -9.68 -10.45 -7.34
N LEU A 112 -8.92 -11.47 -7.74
CA LEU A 112 -7.67 -11.85 -7.09
C LEU A 112 -6.63 -10.73 -7.19
N LEU A 113 -6.47 -10.11 -8.36
CA LEU A 113 -5.49 -9.03 -8.57
C LEU A 113 -5.81 -7.80 -7.72
N ARG A 114 -7.10 -7.46 -7.53
CA ARG A 114 -7.51 -6.40 -6.61
C ARG A 114 -7.12 -6.72 -5.17
N LEU A 115 -7.35 -7.95 -4.71
CA LEU A 115 -6.94 -8.38 -3.37
C LEU A 115 -5.42 -8.37 -3.19
N VAL A 116 -4.66 -8.79 -4.21
CA VAL A 116 -3.20 -8.75 -4.21
C VAL A 116 -2.69 -7.32 -4.10
N ALA A 117 -3.27 -6.38 -4.87
CA ALA A 117 -2.91 -4.97 -4.79
C ALA A 117 -3.23 -4.37 -3.41
N THR A 118 -4.45 -4.56 -2.91
CA THR A 118 -4.87 -4.07 -1.59
C THR A 118 -4.01 -4.66 -0.46
N LEU A 119 -3.77 -5.98 -0.46
CA LEU A 119 -2.93 -6.62 0.54
C LEU A 119 -1.48 -6.15 0.41
N GLY A 120 -0.95 -6.11 -0.81
CA GLY A 120 0.44 -5.80 -1.09
C GLY A 120 0.83 -4.33 -0.88
N ASP A 121 -0.14 -3.44 -0.75
CA ASP A 121 0.08 -2.01 -0.53
C ASP A 121 -0.47 -1.55 0.83
N PHE A 122 -1.73 -1.85 1.13
CA PHE A 122 -2.35 -1.43 2.39
C PHE A 122 -2.11 -2.39 3.55
N ARG A 123 -1.65 -3.61 3.27
CA ARG A 123 -1.54 -4.70 4.26
C ARG A 123 -2.90 -5.07 4.87
N GLU A 124 -3.98 -4.77 4.15
CA GLU A 124 -5.36 -5.04 4.55
C GLU A 124 -5.97 -6.15 3.70
N LEU A 125 -6.68 -7.08 4.34
CA LEU A 125 -7.43 -8.13 3.67
C LEU A 125 -8.50 -8.69 4.59
N ASP A 126 -9.67 -8.99 4.02
CA ASP A 126 -10.67 -9.83 4.68
C ASP A 126 -10.23 -11.30 4.61
N TRP A 127 -9.82 -11.84 5.76
CA TRP A 127 -9.37 -13.23 5.88
C TRP A 127 -10.48 -14.27 5.68
N GLN A 128 -11.75 -13.86 5.63
CA GLN A 128 -12.88 -14.73 5.29
C GLN A 128 -13.10 -14.83 3.78
N HIS A 129 -12.43 -13.98 2.99
CA HIS A 129 -12.57 -13.99 1.54
C HIS A 129 -12.06 -15.32 0.95
N PRO A 130 -12.79 -15.97 0.02
CA PRO A 130 -12.39 -17.27 -0.55
C PRO A 130 -11.01 -17.27 -1.22
N LEU A 131 -10.58 -16.11 -1.71
CA LEU A 131 -9.29 -15.90 -2.38
C LEU A 131 -8.19 -15.37 -1.45
N ALA A 132 -8.45 -15.21 -0.14
CA ALA A 132 -7.50 -14.58 0.78
C ALA A 132 -6.15 -15.30 0.85
N ASP A 133 -6.17 -16.63 0.94
CA ASP A 133 -4.94 -17.44 0.98
C ASP A 133 -4.16 -17.34 -0.35
N GLN A 134 -4.84 -17.29 -1.49
CA GLN A 134 -4.19 -17.11 -2.79
C GLN A 134 -3.53 -15.73 -2.90
N ALA A 135 -4.25 -14.67 -2.48
CA ALA A 135 -3.71 -13.32 -2.47
C ALA A 135 -2.45 -13.21 -1.58
N LEU A 136 -2.50 -13.82 -0.39
CA LEU A 136 -1.35 -13.84 0.53
C LEU A 136 -0.15 -14.58 -0.08
N LYS A 137 -0.36 -15.75 -0.70
CA LYS A 137 0.72 -16.50 -1.38
C LYS A 137 1.40 -15.65 -2.46
N LEU A 138 0.62 -14.96 -3.29
CA LEU A 138 1.15 -14.10 -4.37
C LEU A 138 1.95 -12.92 -3.83
N VAL A 139 1.43 -12.23 -2.82
CA VAL A 139 2.13 -11.11 -2.17
C VAL A 139 3.41 -11.57 -1.47
N CYS A 140 3.37 -12.71 -0.77
CA CYS A 140 4.55 -13.30 -0.15
C CYS A 140 5.59 -13.70 -1.20
N TRP A 141 5.16 -14.28 -2.33
CA TRP A 141 6.07 -14.65 -3.42
C TRP A 141 6.76 -13.43 -4.03
N LEU A 142 5.99 -12.37 -4.35
CA LEU A 142 6.53 -11.12 -4.91
C LEU A 142 7.60 -10.52 -3.99
N ASN A 143 7.29 -10.35 -2.71
CA ASN A 143 8.21 -9.76 -1.73
C ASN A 143 9.43 -10.66 -1.46
N ALA A 144 9.25 -11.98 -1.38
CA ALA A 144 10.34 -12.91 -1.11
C ALA A 144 11.35 -12.96 -2.27
N GLU A 145 10.85 -13.10 -3.50
CA GLU A 145 11.72 -13.10 -4.70
C GLU A 145 12.40 -11.74 -4.89
N GLU A 146 11.71 -10.63 -4.59
CA GLU A 146 12.31 -9.30 -4.64
C GLU A 146 13.50 -9.19 -3.68
N LYS A 147 13.28 -9.59 -2.42
CA LYS A 147 14.29 -9.54 -1.36
C LYS A 147 15.50 -10.44 -1.65
N VAL A 148 15.27 -11.64 -2.18
CA VAL A 148 16.33 -12.63 -2.45
C VAL A 148 17.20 -12.21 -3.64
N ARG A 149 16.59 -11.70 -4.71
CA ARG A 149 17.30 -11.48 -5.98
C ARG A 149 17.80 -10.06 -6.18
N PHE A 150 17.12 -9.10 -5.57
CA PHE A 150 17.37 -7.70 -5.80
C PHE A 150 17.83 -7.04 -4.50
N TYR A 151 17.40 -5.81 -4.26
CA TYR A 151 17.58 -5.10 -3.01
C TYR A 151 16.21 -5.03 -2.34
N GLU A 152 16.21 -5.01 -1.01
CA GLU A 152 14.99 -4.75 -0.23
C GLU A 152 14.33 -3.45 -0.69
N PRO A 153 12.99 -3.34 -0.64
CA PRO A 153 12.26 -2.12 -0.98
C PRO A 153 12.94 -0.85 -0.44
N PHE A 154 13.06 0.18 -1.30
CA PHE A 154 13.72 1.46 -1.02
C PHE A 154 15.23 1.40 -0.69
N GLY A 155 15.88 0.26 -0.94
CA GLY A 155 17.32 0.03 -0.75
C GLY A 155 18.22 0.49 -1.90
N ALA A 156 17.67 0.98 -3.02
CA ALA A 156 18.47 1.45 -4.16
C ALA A 156 19.53 2.51 -3.80
N PRO A 157 19.26 3.48 -2.88
CA PRO A 157 20.28 4.43 -2.44
C PRO A 157 21.50 3.76 -1.80
N ALA A 158 21.33 2.63 -1.09
CA ALA A 158 22.44 1.87 -0.52
C ALA A 158 23.35 1.24 -1.62
N ARG A 159 22.80 1.03 -2.82
CA ARG A 159 23.53 0.62 -4.04
C ARG A 159 23.99 1.80 -4.91
N ARG A 160 23.84 3.05 -4.42
CA ARG A 160 24.13 4.29 -5.18
C ARG A 160 23.37 4.39 -6.52
N ARG A 161 22.17 3.82 -6.58
CA ARG A 161 21.25 3.93 -7.73
C ARG A 161 20.00 4.72 -7.32
N ARG A 162 19.34 5.30 -8.31
CA ARG A 162 17.98 5.81 -8.13
C ARG A 162 16.97 4.66 -8.22
N GLU A 163 15.85 4.78 -7.51
CA GLU A 163 14.81 3.74 -7.49
C GLU A 163 14.23 3.48 -8.89
N ASP A 164 14.03 4.53 -9.68
CA ASP A 164 13.47 4.46 -11.04
C ASP A 164 14.39 3.79 -12.08
N GLU A 165 15.69 3.75 -11.80
CA GLU A 165 16.66 2.99 -12.59
C GLU A 165 16.77 1.55 -12.12
N ALA A 166 16.55 1.30 -10.83
CA ALA A 166 16.75 0.01 -10.18
C ALA A 166 15.48 -0.86 -10.19
N SER A 167 14.30 -0.28 -10.42
CA SER A 167 13.05 -1.03 -10.56
C SER A 167 12.93 -1.78 -11.89
N ALA A 168 13.57 -1.28 -12.96
CA ALA A 168 13.43 -1.86 -14.31
C ALA A 168 13.85 -3.34 -14.38
N GLU A 169 14.96 -3.71 -13.72
CA GLU A 169 15.44 -5.11 -13.66
C GLU A 169 14.47 -6.03 -12.90
N LYS A 170 13.70 -5.48 -11.94
CA LYS A 170 12.66 -6.22 -11.22
C LYS A 170 11.51 -6.53 -12.17
N PHE A 171 10.98 -5.52 -12.87
CA PHE A 171 9.91 -5.71 -13.86
C PHE A 171 10.30 -6.71 -14.95
N GLU A 172 11.51 -6.59 -15.52
CA GLU A 172 12.03 -7.53 -16.53
C GLU A 172 12.04 -8.98 -16.04
N TRP A 173 12.29 -9.20 -14.75
CA TRP A 173 12.29 -10.53 -14.16
C TRP A 173 10.89 -11.05 -13.83
N PHE A 174 10.05 -10.23 -13.19
CA PHE A 174 8.74 -10.65 -12.69
C PHE A 174 7.69 -10.80 -13.79
N LEU A 175 7.62 -9.87 -14.75
CA LEU A 175 6.59 -9.84 -15.78
C LEU A 175 6.42 -11.17 -16.55
N PRO A 176 7.49 -11.80 -17.08
CA PRO A 176 7.34 -13.07 -17.81
C PRO A 176 7.04 -14.28 -16.93
N ARG A 177 7.13 -14.16 -15.60
CA ARG A 177 6.96 -15.27 -14.64
C ARG A 177 5.61 -15.25 -13.92
N PHE A 178 5.03 -14.07 -13.76
CA PHE A 178 3.88 -13.88 -12.89
C PHE A 178 2.64 -14.66 -13.34
N GLN A 179 2.39 -14.81 -14.65
CA GLN A 179 1.23 -15.59 -15.14
C GLN A 179 1.21 -17.01 -14.55
N ALA A 180 2.35 -17.72 -14.55
CA ALA A 180 2.41 -19.09 -14.05
C ALA A 180 2.12 -19.17 -12.55
N VAL A 181 2.60 -18.20 -11.77
CA VAL A 181 2.38 -18.16 -10.31
C VAL A 181 0.97 -17.68 -9.98
N LEU A 182 0.39 -16.79 -10.79
CA LEU A 182 -1.00 -16.36 -10.68
C LEU A 182 -1.97 -17.52 -10.92
N GLU A 183 -1.70 -18.35 -11.92
CA GLU A 183 -2.50 -19.54 -12.26
C GLU A 183 -2.34 -20.65 -11.21
N ASP A 184 -1.12 -20.89 -10.74
CA ASP A 184 -0.80 -21.87 -9.73
C ASP A 184 0.27 -21.33 -8.76
N PRO A 185 -0.15 -20.75 -7.61
CA PRO A 185 0.78 -20.24 -6.62
C PRO A 185 1.75 -21.29 -6.08
N GLU A 186 1.41 -22.59 -6.15
CA GLU A 186 2.27 -23.66 -5.64
C GLU A 186 3.61 -23.74 -6.39
N VAL A 187 3.68 -23.27 -7.65
CA VAL A 187 4.93 -23.14 -8.41
C VAL A 187 5.95 -22.27 -7.66
N GLY A 188 5.49 -21.30 -6.86
CA GLY A 188 6.30 -20.40 -6.05
C GLY A 188 6.48 -20.81 -4.59
N GLN A 189 6.05 -22.02 -4.18
CA GLN A 189 5.93 -22.41 -2.76
C GLN A 189 7.18 -22.18 -1.94
N ALA A 190 8.34 -22.61 -2.45
CA ALA A 190 9.60 -22.47 -1.74
C ALA A 190 9.92 -21.01 -1.35
N SER A 191 9.40 -20.03 -2.09
CA SER A 191 9.64 -18.61 -1.83
C SER A 191 8.55 -17.99 -0.94
N TRP A 192 7.27 -18.32 -1.14
CA TRP A 192 6.19 -17.70 -0.36
C TRP A 192 5.92 -18.37 1.00
N GLU A 193 6.22 -19.66 1.14
CA GLU A 193 5.83 -20.44 2.32
C GLU A 193 6.34 -19.88 3.66
N PRO A 194 7.60 -19.44 3.80
CA PRO A 194 8.10 -18.96 5.08
C PRO A 194 7.32 -17.76 5.63
N GLU A 195 7.05 -16.77 4.78
CA GLU A 195 6.31 -15.58 5.19
C GLU A 195 4.81 -15.88 5.35
N TYR A 196 4.24 -16.72 4.48
CA TYR A 196 2.85 -17.17 4.62
C TYR A 196 2.61 -17.84 5.98
N LEU A 197 3.47 -18.78 6.39
CA LEU A 197 3.32 -19.47 7.68
C LEU A 197 3.47 -18.50 8.86
N ARG A 198 4.40 -17.55 8.79
CA ARG A 198 4.57 -16.50 9.80
C ARG A 198 3.31 -15.65 9.95
N VAL A 199 2.68 -15.24 8.84
CA VAL A 199 1.42 -14.49 8.87
C VAL A 199 0.28 -15.34 9.41
N ARG A 200 0.16 -16.61 8.99
CA ARG A 200 -0.87 -17.53 9.50
C ARG A 200 -0.77 -17.73 11.02
N GLN A 201 0.44 -17.90 11.54
CA GLN A 201 0.66 -18.00 12.98
C GLN A 201 0.28 -16.71 13.71
N ALA A 202 0.61 -15.55 13.15
CA ALA A 202 0.20 -14.26 13.71
C ALA A 202 -1.33 -14.08 13.69
N LEU A 203 -2.01 -14.56 12.66
CA LEU A 203 -3.48 -14.54 12.60
C LEU A 203 -4.12 -15.39 13.70
N GLU A 204 -3.51 -16.49 14.12
CA GLU A 204 -4.00 -17.26 15.28
C GLU A 204 -3.96 -16.42 16.56
N VAL A 205 -2.89 -15.63 16.75
CA VAL A 205 -2.77 -14.70 17.90
C VAL A 205 -3.82 -13.59 17.82
N VAL A 206 -4.03 -13.01 16.63
CA VAL A 206 -5.03 -11.95 16.39
C VAL A 206 -6.46 -12.43 16.68
N HIS A 207 -6.77 -13.69 16.39
CA HIS A 207 -8.09 -14.28 16.63
C HIS A 207 -8.24 -14.86 18.05
N SER A 208 -7.15 -14.95 18.81
CA SER A 208 -7.18 -15.43 20.19
C SER A 208 -7.69 -14.37 21.18
N PRO A 209 -8.17 -14.77 22.36
CA PRO A 209 -8.50 -13.83 23.44
C PRO A 209 -7.33 -13.00 23.97
N ALA A 210 -6.09 -13.32 23.60
CA ALA A 210 -4.92 -12.52 23.97
C ALA A 210 -4.85 -11.19 23.20
N THR A 211 -5.58 -11.06 22.09
CA THR A 211 -5.67 -9.83 21.32
C THR A 211 -7.01 -9.14 21.55
N ILE A 212 -6.97 -7.90 22.06
CA ILE A 212 -8.15 -7.07 22.30
C ILE A 212 -8.10 -5.87 21.35
N ARG A 213 -9.23 -5.57 20.71
CA ARG A 213 -9.38 -4.43 19.80
C ARG A 213 -10.42 -3.45 20.33
N THR A 214 -10.07 -2.18 20.37
CA THR A 214 -10.98 -1.08 20.71
C THR A 214 -11.04 -0.11 19.54
N SER A 215 -12.24 0.23 19.07
CA SER A 215 -12.42 1.11 17.91
C SER A 215 -12.92 2.49 18.34
N TYR A 216 -12.30 3.53 17.81
CA TYR A 216 -12.67 4.95 17.97
C TYR A 216 -12.98 5.52 16.58
N PRO A 217 -14.15 5.20 16.01
CA PRO A 217 -14.48 5.52 14.61
C PRO A 217 -14.53 7.02 14.33
N ALA A 218 -14.94 7.84 15.31
CA ALA A 218 -15.02 9.30 15.17
C ALA A 218 -13.67 9.96 14.85
N ILE A 219 -12.56 9.31 15.22
CA ILE A 219 -11.20 9.78 14.97
C ILE A 219 -10.43 8.84 14.04
N GLY A 220 -11.05 7.78 13.50
CA GLY A 220 -10.37 6.84 12.60
C GLY A 220 -9.26 6.00 13.26
N LEU A 221 -9.32 5.77 14.57
CA LEU A 221 -8.32 5.00 15.33
C LEU A 221 -8.84 3.62 15.73
N VAL A 222 -7.98 2.60 15.61
CA VAL A 222 -8.16 1.31 16.28
C VAL A 222 -6.98 1.07 17.22
N VAL A 223 -7.27 0.70 18.47
CA VAL A 223 -6.25 0.27 19.42
C VAL A 223 -6.22 -1.26 19.43
N VAL A 224 -5.02 -1.83 19.23
CA VAL A 224 -4.77 -3.27 19.27
C VAL A 224 -3.87 -3.56 20.46
N ARG A 225 -4.42 -4.23 21.49
CA ARG A 225 -3.66 -4.79 22.60
C ARG A 225 -3.35 -6.24 22.30
N THR A 226 -2.08 -6.63 22.27
CA THR A 226 -1.65 -8.01 21.96
C THR A 226 -0.29 -8.29 22.59
N PRO A 227 0.08 -9.53 22.99
CA PRO A 227 1.28 -9.75 23.81
C PRO A 227 2.58 -9.30 23.15
N GLU A 228 2.76 -9.62 21.86
CA GLU A 228 3.96 -9.33 21.09
C GLU A 228 3.64 -8.61 19.79
N PRO A 229 4.58 -7.86 19.21
CA PRO A 229 4.43 -7.29 17.88
C PRO A 229 4.08 -8.35 16.82
N LEU A 230 3.32 -7.94 15.81
CA LEU A 230 2.78 -8.81 14.77
C LEU A 230 3.22 -8.30 13.38
N PRO A 231 3.37 -9.20 12.38
CA PRO A 231 3.58 -8.80 10.99
C PRO A 231 2.40 -7.99 10.47
N TYR A 232 2.67 -7.04 9.56
CA TYR A 232 1.65 -6.08 9.11
C TYR A 232 0.42 -6.74 8.49
N TYR A 233 0.61 -7.81 7.71
CA TYR A 233 -0.52 -8.53 7.10
C TYR A 233 -1.51 -9.02 8.17
N ALA A 234 -1.03 -9.48 9.33
CA ALA A 234 -1.91 -9.89 10.42
C ALA A 234 -2.44 -8.69 11.22
N LEU A 235 -1.61 -7.68 11.47
CA LEU A 235 -1.97 -6.51 12.28
C LEU A 235 -3.03 -5.62 11.61
N PHE A 236 -2.90 -5.36 10.31
CA PHE A 236 -3.70 -4.34 9.63
C PHE A 236 -5.01 -4.85 9.06
N GLY A 237 -5.12 -6.13 8.66
CA GLY A 237 -6.37 -6.73 8.18
C GLY A 237 -7.59 -6.45 9.07
N PRO A 238 -7.55 -6.75 10.38
CA PRO A 238 -8.67 -6.48 11.31
C PRO A 238 -8.95 -5.01 11.60
N THR A 239 -8.11 -4.10 11.09
CA THR A 239 -8.24 -2.63 11.27
C THR A 239 -8.61 -1.96 9.94
N ALA A 240 -9.07 -2.74 8.95
CA ALA A 240 -9.49 -2.21 7.66
C ALA A 240 -10.55 -1.12 7.83
N GLY A 241 -10.41 -0.04 7.07
CA GLY A 241 -11.26 1.15 7.17
C GLY A 241 -10.87 2.15 8.27
N ALA A 242 -9.95 1.80 9.18
CA ALA A 242 -9.33 2.77 10.07
C ALA A 242 -8.13 3.46 9.40
N ASP A 243 -7.83 4.68 9.84
CA ASP A 243 -6.74 5.51 9.33
C ASP A 243 -5.46 5.35 10.18
N MET A 244 -5.64 4.96 11.45
CA MET A 244 -4.59 4.90 12.45
C MET A 244 -4.70 3.63 13.31
N VAL A 245 -3.55 3.11 13.73
CA VAL A 245 -3.46 1.99 14.66
C VAL A 245 -2.54 2.37 15.83
N LEU A 246 -3.04 2.23 17.06
CA LEU A 246 -2.19 2.22 18.25
C LEU A 246 -2.02 0.77 18.70
N SER A 247 -0.80 0.27 18.61
CA SER A 247 -0.43 -1.06 19.08
C SER A 247 0.14 -0.98 20.48
N ILE A 248 -0.41 -1.80 21.39
CA ILE A 248 -0.02 -1.91 22.78
C ILE A 248 0.42 -3.34 23.05
N TYR A 249 1.68 -3.51 23.43
CA TYR A 249 2.29 -4.80 23.71
C TYR A 249 2.67 -4.97 25.17
N ASP A 250 2.90 -6.22 25.57
CA ASP A 250 3.38 -6.54 26.91
C ASP A 250 4.70 -5.84 27.21
N GLY A 251 4.94 -5.57 28.49
CA GLY A 251 6.13 -4.85 28.94
C GLY A 251 6.13 -3.36 28.61
N GLN A 252 4.95 -2.74 28.49
CA GLN A 252 4.76 -1.30 28.23
C GLN A 252 5.45 -0.83 26.95
N ARG A 253 5.32 -1.63 25.88
CA ARG A 253 5.87 -1.33 24.56
C ARG A 253 4.73 -0.86 23.67
N TYR A 254 4.91 0.29 23.02
CA TYR A 254 3.84 0.94 22.27
C TYR A 254 4.33 1.46 20.93
N GLU A 255 3.44 1.46 19.94
CA GLU A 255 3.68 2.09 18.66
C GLU A 255 2.36 2.60 18.08
N PHE A 256 2.31 3.88 17.76
CA PHE A 256 1.23 4.48 17.00
C PHE A 256 1.68 4.63 15.54
N GLU A 257 0.79 4.33 14.60
CA GLU A 257 1.05 4.42 13.17
C GLU A 257 -0.12 5.03 12.42
N TYR A 258 0.18 5.98 11.54
CA TYR A 258 -0.72 6.34 10.44
C TYR A 258 -0.55 5.32 9.31
N LYS A 259 -1.64 4.67 8.92
CA LYS A 259 -1.61 3.68 7.83
C LYS A 259 -1.30 4.36 6.50
N TYR A 260 -0.73 3.62 5.56
CA TYR A 260 -0.41 4.14 4.22
C TYR A 260 -1.63 4.70 3.48
N THR A 261 -2.83 4.18 3.76
CA THR A 261 -4.12 4.68 3.26
C THR A 261 -4.37 6.17 3.53
N THR A 262 -3.69 6.76 4.52
CA THR A 262 -3.77 8.20 4.82
C THR A 262 -2.79 9.06 4.00
N TRP A 263 -1.80 8.43 3.34
CA TRP A 263 -0.85 9.11 2.44
C TRP A 263 -1.43 9.31 1.03
N ILE A 264 -2.23 8.35 0.57
CA ILE A 264 -2.84 8.27 -0.77
C ILE A 264 -4.25 8.85 -0.83
N ASP A 265 -4.82 8.91 -2.04
CA ASP A 265 -6.20 9.29 -2.26
C ASP A 265 -7.09 8.05 -2.38
N LEU A 266 -7.92 7.81 -1.36
CA LEU A 266 -8.93 6.75 -1.39
C LEU A 266 -10.18 7.21 -2.17
N GLU A 267 -10.62 6.35 -3.07
CA GLU A 267 -11.88 6.48 -3.79
C GLU A 267 -13.05 5.94 -2.95
N SER A 268 -12.86 4.84 -2.22
CA SER A 268 -13.92 4.14 -1.52
C SER A 268 -14.53 4.96 -0.39
N ARG A 269 -13.73 5.73 0.35
CA ARG A 269 -14.18 6.44 1.56
C ARG A 269 -13.46 7.77 1.80
N PRO A 270 -14.10 8.70 2.52
CA PRO A 270 -13.40 9.87 3.06
C PRO A 270 -12.41 9.48 4.17
N THR A 271 -11.43 10.35 4.42
CA THR A 271 -10.42 10.22 5.48
C THR A 271 -10.31 11.51 6.29
N LEU A 272 -9.69 11.41 7.47
CA LEU A 272 -9.21 12.56 8.24
C LEU A 272 -7.78 12.93 7.80
N PRO A 273 -7.38 14.21 7.88
CA PRO A 273 -6.04 14.63 7.51
C PRO A 273 -5.04 14.20 8.60
N ARG A 274 -3.84 13.80 8.20
CA ARG A 274 -2.76 13.55 9.17
C ARG A 274 -2.44 14.80 9.98
N LEU A 275 -2.41 14.66 11.30
CA LEU A 275 -1.99 15.73 12.20
C LEU A 275 -0.50 15.56 12.56
N PRO A 276 0.26 16.67 12.63
CA PRO A 276 1.58 16.69 13.26
C PRO A 276 1.52 16.14 14.70
N LEU A 277 2.47 15.27 15.05
CA LEU A 277 2.49 14.57 16.33
C LEU A 277 3.39 15.24 17.37
N ASP A 278 3.89 16.45 17.10
CA ASP A 278 4.82 17.18 17.97
C ASP A 278 4.21 17.47 19.35
N THR A 279 2.97 17.94 19.40
CA THR A 279 2.29 18.26 20.66
C THR A 279 1.97 16.99 21.45
N LEU A 280 1.57 15.90 20.78
CA LEU A 280 1.34 14.60 21.43
C LEU A 280 2.66 14.02 21.97
N ALA A 281 3.73 14.06 21.18
CA ALA A 281 5.05 13.60 21.60
C ALA A 281 5.60 14.43 22.76
N ALA A 282 5.36 15.75 22.78
CA ALA A 282 5.74 16.62 23.90
C ALA A 282 5.02 16.19 25.19
N CYS A 283 3.70 15.99 25.12
CA CYS A 283 2.90 15.53 26.25
C CYS A 283 3.38 14.17 26.79
N LEU A 284 3.61 13.19 25.90
CA LEU A 284 4.13 11.88 26.30
C LEU A 284 5.54 11.99 26.91
N ASN A 285 6.39 12.89 26.40
CA ASN A 285 7.73 13.12 26.96
C ASN A 285 7.71 13.78 28.35
N GLU A 286 6.68 14.55 28.69
CA GLU A 286 6.51 15.10 30.05
C GLU A 286 6.11 14.01 31.06
N LEU A 287 5.38 12.99 30.60
CA LEU A 287 4.94 11.86 31.41
C LEU A 287 6.01 10.76 31.54
N GLU A 288 6.94 10.69 30.59
CA GLU A 288 8.00 9.68 30.54
C GLU A 288 9.07 9.92 31.61
N GLN A 289 9.30 8.90 32.44
CA GLN A 289 10.31 8.90 33.50
C GLN A 289 11.60 8.17 33.07
N GLY A 290 11.57 7.46 31.94
CA GLY A 290 12.74 6.81 31.36
C GLY A 290 13.74 7.79 30.73
N SER A 291 14.91 7.27 30.34
CA SER A 291 15.95 8.05 29.65
C SER A 291 15.71 8.22 28.15
N ARG A 292 14.71 7.51 27.60
CA ARG A 292 14.32 7.59 26.19
C ARG A 292 13.27 8.67 26.00
N ARG A 293 13.12 9.14 24.77
CA ARG A 293 12.13 10.14 24.41
C ARG A 293 11.20 9.61 23.35
N TRP A 294 9.93 9.98 23.42
CA TRP A 294 8.96 9.79 22.36
C TRP A 294 9.36 10.61 21.15
N THR A 295 9.42 9.95 20.01
CA THR A 295 9.81 10.50 18.71
C THR A 295 8.75 10.17 17.69
N PHE A 296 8.64 11.00 16.65
CA PHE A 296 7.66 10.83 15.59
C PHE A 296 8.26 11.14 14.22
N ASP A 297 7.68 10.54 13.18
CA ASP A 297 7.98 10.82 11.79
C ASP A 297 7.12 11.97 11.23
N GLY A 298 7.51 12.53 10.09
CA GLY A 298 6.79 13.65 9.48
C GLY A 298 5.48 13.20 8.84
N ILE A 299 4.48 14.09 8.81
CA ILE A 299 3.16 13.80 8.21
C ILE A 299 3.21 13.37 6.72
N THR A 300 4.30 13.70 6.02
CA THR A 300 4.54 13.36 4.61
C THR A 300 5.26 12.02 4.40
N ASP A 301 5.79 11.39 5.46
CA ASP A 301 6.34 10.04 5.37
C ASP A 301 5.24 9.04 5.00
N THR A 302 5.53 7.92 4.36
CA THR A 302 4.48 7.03 3.83
C THR A 302 3.70 6.29 4.92
N GLY A 303 4.38 5.84 5.99
CA GLY A 303 3.77 5.28 7.20
C GLY A 303 4.41 5.86 8.46
N PRO A 304 4.03 7.10 8.87
CA PRO A 304 4.69 7.78 9.97
C PRO A 304 4.35 7.14 11.32
N LEU A 305 5.38 6.92 12.12
CA LEU A 305 5.28 6.31 13.44
C LEU A 305 5.38 7.37 14.54
N LEU A 306 4.75 7.10 15.69
CA LEU A 306 5.06 7.71 16.99
C LEU A 306 5.37 6.60 17.98
N ARG A 307 6.54 6.68 18.59
CA ARG A 307 7.11 5.61 19.41
C ARG A 307 8.21 6.10 20.32
N LEU A 308 8.50 5.33 21.37
CA LEU A 308 9.65 5.59 22.22
C LEU A 308 10.95 5.35 21.43
N GLY A 309 11.76 6.40 21.32
CA GLY A 309 12.99 6.42 20.55
C GLY A 309 14.13 5.66 21.22
N GLY A 310 15.10 5.22 20.40
CA GLY A 310 16.33 4.58 20.85
C GLY A 310 17.49 4.90 19.91
N LYS A 311 18.34 3.91 19.60
CA LYS A 311 19.24 4.05 18.46
C LYS A 311 18.38 4.19 17.20
N GLY A 312 18.68 5.17 16.35
CA GLY A 312 17.88 5.45 15.15
C GLY A 312 17.71 4.19 14.30
N LEU A 313 16.47 3.92 13.89
CA LEU A 313 16.17 2.80 13.00
C LEU A 313 16.86 3.03 11.64
N THR A 314 17.42 1.97 11.07
CA THR A 314 17.84 2.02 9.67
C THR A 314 16.61 2.21 8.78
N LYS A 315 16.81 2.64 7.52
CA LYS A 315 15.70 2.75 6.57
C LYS A 315 14.96 1.42 6.43
N ALA A 316 15.67 0.30 6.32
CA ALA A 316 15.07 -1.04 6.26
C ALA A 316 14.22 -1.33 7.50
N GLN A 317 14.70 -1.01 8.72
CA GLN A 317 13.92 -1.24 9.94
C GLN A 317 12.67 -0.36 10.06
N ARG A 318 12.66 0.83 9.45
CA ARG A 318 11.45 1.67 9.41
C ARG A 318 10.34 1.08 8.55
N TYR A 319 10.70 0.32 7.51
CA TYR A 319 9.75 -0.33 6.60
C TYR A 319 9.51 -1.82 6.92
N ALA A 320 10.32 -2.40 7.82
CA ALA A 320 10.14 -3.77 8.28
C ALA A 320 8.88 -3.90 9.14
N ASP A 321 8.39 -5.11 9.33
CA ASP A 321 7.25 -5.37 10.21
C ASP A 321 7.54 -4.94 11.68
N PRO A 322 6.50 -4.65 12.48
CA PRO A 322 6.64 -4.35 13.91
C PRO A 322 7.46 -5.38 14.72
N ASP A 323 7.33 -6.67 14.40
CA ASP A 323 8.08 -7.79 15.02
C ASP A 323 9.53 -7.94 14.53
N GLN A 324 9.96 -7.12 13.57
CA GLN A 324 11.31 -7.11 13.02
C GLN A 324 12.12 -5.87 13.44
N ARG A 325 11.56 -5.03 14.30
CA ARG A 325 12.23 -3.82 14.82
C ARG A 325 12.16 -3.78 16.35
N PRO A 326 13.18 -3.20 17.02
CA PRO A 326 13.15 -3.12 18.48
C PRO A 326 12.01 -2.19 18.90
N ILE A 327 11.21 -2.54 19.92
CA ILE A 327 10.24 -1.63 20.55
C ILE A 327 10.60 -1.52 22.03
N TYR A 328 10.73 -0.30 22.53
CA TYR A 328 11.24 -0.05 23.88
C TYR A 328 10.11 0.13 24.89
N SER A 329 10.34 -0.35 26.12
CA SER A 329 9.43 -0.15 27.24
C SER A 329 9.43 1.32 27.69
N SER A 330 8.23 1.88 27.81
CA SER A 330 7.94 3.18 28.40
C SER A 330 7.63 3.03 29.89
N SER A 331 7.83 4.11 30.66
CA SER A 331 7.33 4.18 32.04
C SER A 331 5.83 4.47 32.14
N ILE A 332 5.20 4.88 31.04
CA ILE A 332 3.79 5.27 30.99
C ILE A 332 2.94 4.01 30.91
N SER A 333 1.87 3.95 31.71
CA SER A 333 0.96 2.80 31.72
C SER A 333 0.18 2.68 30.39
N PRO A 334 -0.27 1.47 30.00
CA PRO A 334 -0.97 1.28 28.73
C PRO A 334 -2.24 2.13 28.60
N GLN A 335 -3.02 2.24 29.68
CA GLN A 335 -4.24 3.04 29.68
C GLN A 335 -3.94 4.52 29.49
N GLN A 336 -2.91 5.03 30.16
CA GLN A 336 -2.54 6.44 30.05
C GLN A 336 -2.04 6.79 28.63
N VAL A 337 -1.28 5.91 27.96
CA VAL A 337 -0.91 6.14 26.56
C VAL A 337 -2.13 6.17 25.65
N GLU A 338 -3.06 5.23 25.80
CA GLU A 338 -4.31 5.24 25.03
C GLU A 338 -5.11 6.53 25.27
N ASP A 339 -5.31 6.92 26.52
CA ASP A 339 -6.08 8.11 26.88
C ASP A 339 -5.47 9.39 26.27
N GLU A 340 -4.13 9.53 26.31
CA GLU A 340 -3.46 10.70 25.71
C GLU A 340 -3.58 10.74 24.18
N VAL A 341 -3.48 9.58 23.52
CA VAL A 341 -3.64 9.48 22.05
C VAL A 341 -5.08 9.81 21.66
N VAL A 342 -6.07 9.21 22.34
CA VAL A 342 -7.49 9.43 22.06
C VAL A 342 -7.85 10.90 22.29
N ARG A 343 -7.48 11.46 23.45
CA ARG A 343 -7.73 12.87 23.80
C ARG A 343 -7.12 13.84 22.80
N PHE A 344 -5.89 13.56 22.33
CA PHE A 344 -5.24 14.37 21.31
C PHE A 344 -6.08 14.40 20.03
N PHE A 345 -6.47 13.25 19.49
CA PHE A 345 -7.20 13.21 18.22
C PHE A 345 -8.64 13.70 18.34
N GLU A 346 -9.36 13.38 19.43
CA GLU A 346 -10.72 13.86 19.64
C GLU A 346 -10.78 15.39 19.69
N SER A 347 -9.86 16.02 20.44
CA SER A 347 -9.81 17.48 20.53
C SER A 347 -9.46 18.13 19.20
N ARG A 348 -8.54 17.56 18.42
CA ARG A 348 -8.05 18.14 17.17
C ARG A 348 -8.95 17.88 15.97
N TYR A 349 -9.73 16.79 15.98
CA TYR A 349 -10.69 16.49 14.93
C TYR A 349 -12.11 16.98 15.22
N ALA A 350 -12.39 17.55 16.40
CA ALA A 350 -13.72 18.02 16.79
C ALA A 350 -14.39 18.96 15.77
N THR A 351 -13.61 19.73 15.01
CA THR A 351 -14.09 20.68 14.00
C THR A 351 -13.77 20.26 12.56
N ILE A 352 -13.14 19.11 12.36
CA ILE A 352 -12.70 18.64 11.04
C ILE A 352 -13.69 17.61 10.49
N THR A 353 -14.25 17.91 9.32
CA THR A 353 -15.13 16.96 8.61
C THR A 353 -14.28 16.06 7.70
N PRO A 354 -14.43 14.72 7.78
CA PRO A 354 -13.77 13.80 6.85
C PRO A 354 -14.16 14.08 5.39
N ARG A 355 -13.21 13.95 4.47
CA ARG A 355 -13.46 14.05 3.03
C ARG A 355 -12.41 13.28 2.23
N ARG A 356 -12.62 13.19 0.92
CA ARG A 356 -11.64 12.64 -0.04
C ARG A 356 -10.69 13.72 -0.53
N TYR A 357 -9.54 13.30 -1.04
CA TYR A 357 -8.59 14.12 -1.79
C TYR A 357 -8.04 15.33 -1.04
N TRP A 358 -7.59 15.13 0.20
CA TRP A 358 -6.83 16.15 0.91
C TRP A 358 -5.56 16.51 0.12
N SER A 359 -5.24 17.79 -0.04
CA SER A 359 -3.92 18.21 -0.50
C SER A 359 -2.94 18.30 0.67
N TRP A 360 -1.64 18.20 0.39
CA TRP A 360 -0.62 18.41 1.42
C TRP A 360 -0.67 19.80 2.06
N ALA A 361 -1.16 20.81 1.33
CA ALA A 361 -1.36 22.15 1.87
C ALA A 361 -2.50 22.17 2.90
N GLU A 362 -3.62 21.50 2.60
CA GLU A 362 -4.76 21.41 3.52
C GLU A 362 -4.44 20.55 4.74
N ILE A 363 -3.69 19.45 4.59
CA ILE A 363 -3.21 18.63 5.72
C ILE A 363 -2.33 19.48 6.65
N ARG A 364 -1.39 20.26 6.10
CA ARG A 364 -0.56 21.18 6.89
C ARG A 364 -1.37 22.26 7.59
N ALA A 365 -2.38 22.81 6.92
CA ALA A 365 -3.27 23.80 7.50
C ALA A 365 -4.07 23.22 8.68
N ALA A 366 -4.66 22.03 8.52
CA ALA A 366 -5.39 21.32 9.57
C ALA A 366 -4.50 20.98 10.79
N GLY A 367 -3.20 20.78 10.57
CA GLY A 367 -2.23 20.51 11.63
C GLY A 367 -1.80 21.72 12.45
N THR A 368 -2.06 22.94 11.99
CA THR A 368 -1.64 24.15 12.70
C THR A 368 -2.55 24.37 13.91
N PRO A 369 -2.03 24.46 15.15
CA PRO A 369 -2.84 24.82 16.31
C PRO A 369 -3.52 26.18 16.09
N GLU A 370 -4.77 26.33 16.53
CA GLU A 370 -5.42 27.64 16.63
C GLU A 370 -4.76 28.54 17.67
#